data_AF-A0A7X0L9E3-F1
#
_entry.id   AF-A0A7X0L9E3-F1
#
_cell.length_a   1.000
_cell.length_b   1.000
_cell.length_c   1.000
_cell.angle_alpha   90.00
_cell.angle_beta   90.00
_cell.angle_gamma   90.00
#
_symmetry.space_group_name_H-M   'P 1'
#
loop_
_entity.id
_entity.type
_entity.pdbx_description
1 polymer ?
#
loop_
_entity_poly.entity_id
_entity_poly.type
_entity_poly.pdbx_seq_one_letter_code
_entity_poly.pdbx_strand_id
1 'polypeptide(L)'
;MSNEQPDETPAGRLRTQLLAAFDQFEKECEAERRQYAAAESSGLARLAEEYARATTATARAALAERVGPSLSLAEAGVIRRTAKAVEGALPSVIVAARVDGWTAAEIAAELGVTASYVHRILRNNPWDAAWTMYRATGEDAWEPVESGTLCATESAASVADQILGERLDVPLARSGARVCVWRSGEEGDPDDARFTAAYDGDTIHEH
;
A
#
# COMPACT_ATOMS: atom_id res chain seq x y z
N MET A 1 -38.92 46.13 34.09
CA MET A 1 -37.48 45.81 33.98
C MET A 1 -37.25 45.48 32.53
N SER A 2 -36.82 46.47 31.74
CA SER A 2 -36.61 46.30 30.30
C SER A 2 -35.25 45.65 30.10
N ASN A 3 -35.25 44.47 29.48
CA ASN A 3 -34.04 43.83 28.97
C ASN A 3 -33.53 44.69 27.81
N GLU A 4 -32.60 45.61 28.08
CA GLU A 4 -31.82 46.26 27.02
C GLU A 4 -31.01 45.17 26.31
N GLN A 5 -31.33 44.94 25.04
CA GLN A 5 -30.53 44.05 24.22
C GLN A 5 -29.14 44.68 24.06
N PRO A 6 -28.06 43.93 24.31
CA PRO A 6 -26.70 44.46 24.38
C PRO A 6 -26.23 45.16 23.09
N ASP A 7 -26.92 44.98 21.96
CA ASP A 7 -26.63 45.59 20.66
C ASP A 7 -27.10 47.05 20.49
N GLU A 8 -27.93 47.60 21.38
CA GLU A 8 -28.48 48.96 21.21
C GLU A 8 -27.55 50.06 21.74
N THR A 9 -26.59 49.71 22.60
CA THR A 9 -25.61 50.66 23.14
C THR A 9 -24.43 50.87 22.17
N PRO A 10 -23.82 52.08 22.14
CA PRO A 10 -22.63 52.33 21.31
C PRO A 10 -21.47 51.35 21.59
N ALA A 11 -21.32 50.93 22.85
CA ALA A 11 -20.33 49.92 23.25
C ALA A 11 -20.68 48.51 22.74
N GLY A 12 -21.98 48.17 22.72
CA GLY A 12 -22.50 46.96 22.11
C GLY A 12 -22.20 46.86 20.62
N ARG A 13 -22.51 47.92 19.87
CA ARG A 13 -22.22 47.99 18.42
C ARG A 13 -20.72 47.84 18.11
N LEU A 14 -19.86 48.49 18.91
CA LEU A 14 -18.41 48.37 18.75
C LEU A 14 -17.93 46.95 19.02
N ARG A 15 -18.46 46.29 20.06
CA ARG A 15 -18.15 44.89 20.38
C ARG A 15 -18.57 43.96 19.26
N THR A 16 -19.77 44.13 18.71
CA THR A 16 -20.30 43.31 17.60
C THR A 16 -19.47 43.51 16.33
N GLN A 17 -19.04 44.74 16.03
CA GLN A 17 -18.14 45.02 14.91
C GLN A 17 -16.74 44.39 15.08
N LEU A 18 -16.18 44.44 16.29
CA LEU A 18 -14.88 43.81 16.60
C LEU A 18 -14.94 42.29 16.46
N LEU A 19 -16.00 41.65 16.97
CA LEU A 19 -16.19 40.21 16.84
C LEU A 19 -16.35 39.80 15.38
N ALA A 20 -17.12 40.55 14.59
CA ALA A 20 -17.26 40.30 13.16
C ALA A 20 -15.92 40.46 12.41
N ALA A 21 -15.07 41.42 12.82
CA ALA A 21 -13.75 41.61 12.24
C ALA A 21 -12.79 40.46 12.60
N PHE A 22 -12.84 39.94 13.84
CA PHE A 22 -12.06 38.76 14.22
C PHE A 22 -12.52 37.50 13.48
N ASP A 23 -13.83 37.27 13.37
CA ASP A 23 -14.39 36.16 12.59
C ASP A 23 -13.95 36.21 11.11
N GLN A 24 -13.92 37.42 10.54
CA GLN A 24 -13.48 37.65 9.15
C GLN A 24 -11.97 37.36 9.02
N PHE A 25 -11.17 37.85 9.95
CA PHE A 25 -9.73 37.61 9.98
C PHE A 25 -9.39 36.12 10.15
N GLU A 26 -10.10 35.41 11.02
CA GLU A 26 -9.93 33.96 11.20
C GLU A 26 -10.29 33.18 9.93
N LYS A 27 -11.39 33.54 9.25
CA LYS A 27 -11.78 32.94 7.97
C LYS A 27 -10.74 33.19 6.87
N GLU A 28 -10.17 34.39 6.81
CA GLU A 28 -9.11 34.73 5.85
C GLU A 28 -7.83 33.93 6.13
N CYS A 29 -7.41 33.86 7.40
CA CYS A 29 -6.26 33.05 7.83
C CYS A 29 -6.46 31.55 7.55
N GLU A 30 -7.66 31.01 7.75
CA GLU A 30 -7.96 29.61 7.50
C GLU A 30 -8.01 29.32 5.98
N ALA A 31 -8.56 30.23 5.18
CA ALA A 31 -8.54 30.14 3.73
C ALA A 31 -7.11 30.18 3.18
N GLU A 32 -6.26 31.06 3.70
CA GLU A 32 -4.85 31.15 3.34
C GLU A 32 -4.10 29.87 3.70
N ARG A 33 -4.29 29.32 4.91
CA ARG A 33 -3.70 28.02 5.29
C ARG A 33 -4.16 26.86 4.40
N ARG A 34 -5.45 26.81 4.02
CA ARG A 34 -5.96 25.80 3.08
C ARG A 34 -5.36 25.96 1.68
N GLN A 35 -5.16 27.18 1.21
CA GLN A 35 -4.50 27.46 -0.07
C GLN A 35 -3.03 27.06 -0.05
N TYR A 36 -2.29 27.38 1.02
CA TYR A 36 -0.91 26.93 1.20
C TYR A 36 -0.80 25.40 1.27
N ALA A 37 -1.65 24.73 2.04
CA ALA A 37 -1.67 23.27 2.14
C ALA A 37 -2.00 22.59 0.79
N ALA A 38 -2.95 23.14 0.03
CA ALA A 38 -3.27 22.65 -1.31
C ALA A 38 -2.14 22.90 -2.33
N ALA A 39 -1.46 24.06 -2.24
CA ALA A 39 -0.31 24.38 -3.08
C ALA A 39 0.88 23.46 -2.77
N GLU A 40 1.18 23.20 -1.50
CA GLU A 40 2.25 22.26 -1.07
C GLU A 40 1.98 20.82 -1.50
N SER A 41 0.74 20.34 -1.34
CA SER A 41 0.36 18.98 -1.79
C SER A 41 0.48 18.84 -3.32
N SER A 42 0.22 19.91 -4.07
CA SER A 42 0.36 19.92 -5.53
C SER A 42 1.83 19.98 -5.99
N GLY A 43 2.70 20.63 -5.23
CA GLY A 43 4.11 20.84 -5.59
C GLY A 43 4.95 19.57 -5.51
N LEU A 44 4.85 18.84 -4.39
CA LEU A 44 5.56 17.57 -4.19
C LEU A 44 5.04 16.46 -5.11
N ALA A 45 3.71 16.38 -5.29
CA ALA A 45 3.11 15.42 -6.21
C ALA A 45 3.55 15.67 -7.67
N ARG A 46 3.55 16.94 -8.10
CA ARG A 46 4.07 17.32 -9.42
C ARG A 46 5.55 17.03 -9.57
N LEU A 47 6.36 17.28 -8.54
CA LEU A 47 7.78 16.96 -8.54
C LEU A 47 8.01 15.45 -8.67
N ALA A 48 7.25 14.64 -7.93
CA ALA A 48 7.31 13.19 -8.00
C ALA A 48 6.92 12.67 -9.40
N GLU A 49 5.88 13.24 -10.00
CA GLU A 49 5.44 12.89 -11.36
C GLU A 49 6.47 13.30 -12.42
N GLU A 50 7.04 14.51 -12.32
CA GLU A 50 8.13 14.97 -13.18
C GLU A 50 9.38 14.08 -13.04
N TYR A 51 9.69 13.64 -11.81
CA TYR A 51 10.80 12.71 -11.54
C TYR A 51 10.53 11.32 -12.12
N ALA A 52 9.29 10.80 -12.01
CA ALA A 52 8.90 9.53 -12.60
C ALA A 52 9.00 9.52 -14.12
N ARG A 53 8.65 10.63 -14.78
CA ARG A 53 8.80 10.82 -16.23
C ARG A 53 10.26 10.98 -16.67
N ALA A 54 11.17 11.37 -15.77
CA ALA A 54 12.59 11.50 -16.06
C ALA A 54 13.26 10.12 -16.10
N THR A 55 13.23 9.47 -17.26
CA THR A 55 13.76 8.11 -17.47
C THR A 55 15.29 8.03 -17.61
N THR A 56 15.99 9.17 -17.75
CA THR A 56 17.44 9.23 -17.89
C THR A 56 18.12 9.90 -16.70
N ALA A 57 19.37 9.51 -16.42
CA ALA A 57 20.18 10.14 -15.38
C ALA A 57 20.33 11.66 -15.60
N THR A 58 20.50 12.07 -16.86
CA THR A 58 20.60 13.49 -17.23
C THR A 58 19.30 14.24 -16.97
N ALA A 59 18.14 13.66 -17.30
CA ALA A 59 16.84 14.29 -17.03
C ALA A 59 16.58 14.44 -15.52
N ARG A 60 16.93 13.42 -14.74
CA ARG A 60 16.81 13.47 -13.26
C ARG A 60 17.76 14.51 -12.66
N ALA A 61 18.99 14.60 -13.16
CA ALA A 61 19.94 15.62 -12.72
C ALA A 61 19.44 17.04 -13.06
N ALA A 62 18.90 17.25 -14.27
CA ALA A 62 18.32 18.54 -14.66
C ALA A 62 17.12 18.95 -13.80
N LEU A 63 16.28 17.98 -13.41
CA LEU A 63 15.18 18.23 -12.47
C LEU A 63 15.70 18.61 -11.08
N ALA A 64 16.72 17.90 -10.58
CA ALA A 64 17.36 18.22 -9.30
C ALA A 64 18.01 19.62 -9.30
N GLU A 65 18.71 20.00 -10.37
CA GLU A 65 19.29 21.35 -10.53
C GLU A 65 18.22 22.44 -10.57
N ARG A 66 17.05 22.16 -11.16
CA ARG A 66 15.93 23.11 -11.18
C ARG A 66 15.29 23.31 -9.81
N VAL A 67 15.21 22.24 -9.01
CA VAL A 67 14.44 22.20 -7.77
C VAL A 67 15.32 22.54 -6.56
N GLY A 68 16.58 22.11 -6.57
CA GLY A 68 17.53 22.29 -5.47
C GLY A 68 17.63 23.74 -4.96
N PRO A 69 17.78 24.76 -5.84
CA PRO A 69 17.86 26.16 -5.42
C PRO A 69 16.58 26.70 -4.76
N SER A 70 15.43 26.06 -5.00
CA SER A 70 14.15 26.47 -4.43
C SER A 70 13.86 25.85 -3.06
N LEU A 71 14.66 24.87 -2.62
CA LEU A 71 14.49 24.20 -1.33
C LEU A 71 15.29 24.92 -0.25
N SER A 72 14.62 25.26 0.84
CA SER A 72 15.30 25.65 2.07
C SER A 72 16.04 24.46 2.69
N LEU A 73 17.06 24.75 3.52
CA LEU A 73 17.79 23.71 4.27
C LEU A 73 16.85 22.89 5.18
N ALA A 74 15.82 23.53 5.73
CA ALA A 74 14.83 22.87 6.58
C ALA A 74 14.01 21.85 5.79
N GLU A 75 13.50 22.23 4.61
CA GLU A 75 12.74 21.34 3.72
C GLU A 75 13.61 20.18 3.22
N ALA A 76 14.83 20.45 2.77
CA ALA A 76 15.78 19.41 2.37
C ALA A 76 16.07 18.44 3.52
N GLY A 77 16.21 18.95 4.75
CA GLY A 77 16.39 18.15 5.95
C GLY A 77 15.18 17.26 6.28
N VAL A 78 13.95 17.77 6.10
CA VAL A 78 12.71 16.98 6.25
C VAL A 78 12.67 15.87 5.21
N ILE A 79 12.82 16.20 3.92
CA ILE A 79 12.82 15.23 2.82
C ILE A 79 13.85 14.12 3.09
N ARG A 80 15.07 14.49 3.50
CA ARG A 80 16.14 13.52 3.80
C ARG A 80 15.77 12.59 4.95
N ARG A 81 15.21 13.11 6.06
CA ARG A 81 14.80 12.29 7.21
C ARG A 81 13.64 11.38 6.87
N THR A 82 12.64 11.87 6.14
CA THR A 82 11.50 11.07 5.67
C THR A 82 11.96 9.96 4.73
N ALA A 83 12.78 10.28 3.73
CA ALA A 83 13.36 9.28 2.84
C ALA A 83 14.16 8.22 3.62
N LYS A 84 14.93 8.65 4.63
CA LYS A 84 15.70 7.72 5.48
C LYS A 84 14.80 6.83 6.35
N ALA A 85 13.70 7.36 6.85
CA ALA A 85 12.72 6.58 7.62
C ALA A 85 12.04 5.53 6.74
N VAL A 86 11.65 5.90 5.52
CA VAL A 86 11.03 4.99 4.54
C VAL A 86 12.03 3.92 4.05
N GLU A 87 13.30 4.29 3.86
CA GLU A 87 14.36 3.35 3.43
C GLU A 87 14.47 2.11 4.34
N GLY A 88 14.21 2.27 5.65
CA GLY A 88 14.17 1.15 6.60
C GLY A 88 12.98 0.20 6.41
N ALA A 89 11.85 0.69 5.90
CA ALA A 89 10.65 -0.10 5.63
C ALA A 89 10.63 -0.72 4.21
N LEU A 90 11.53 -0.26 3.32
CA LEU A 90 11.57 -0.67 1.92
C LEU A 90 11.68 -2.19 1.71
N PRO A 91 12.47 -2.95 2.52
CA PRO A 91 12.49 -4.41 2.40
C PRO A 91 11.10 -5.04 2.57
N SER A 92 10.33 -4.60 3.56
CA SER A 92 8.98 -5.12 3.83
C SER A 92 8.01 -4.77 2.71
N VAL A 93 8.13 -3.57 2.11
CA VAL A 93 7.31 -3.16 0.95
C VAL A 93 7.62 -4.02 -0.27
N ILE A 94 8.91 -4.27 -0.55
CA ILE A 94 9.35 -5.13 -1.65
C ILE A 94 8.83 -6.56 -1.47
N VAL A 95 8.93 -7.11 -0.26
CA VAL A 95 8.43 -8.46 0.05
C VAL A 95 6.92 -8.52 -0.13
N ALA A 96 6.16 -7.55 0.39
CA ALA A 96 4.71 -7.51 0.24
C ALA A 96 4.29 -7.49 -1.24
N ALA A 97 4.87 -6.59 -2.04
CA ALA A 97 4.59 -6.54 -3.48
C ALA A 97 4.92 -7.88 -4.18
N ARG A 98 5.99 -8.56 -3.76
CA ARG A 98 6.35 -9.87 -4.29
C ARG A 98 5.32 -10.95 -3.92
N VAL A 99 4.84 -10.95 -2.67
CA VAL A 99 3.78 -11.86 -2.22
C VAL A 99 2.52 -11.66 -3.06
N ASP A 100 2.16 -10.39 -3.33
CA ASP A 100 1.02 -9.99 -4.16
C ASP A 100 1.23 -10.25 -5.68
N GLY A 101 2.33 -10.90 -6.07
CA GLY A 101 2.56 -11.39 -7.44
C GLY A 101 3.44 -10.51 -8.32
N TRP A 102 3.89 -9.35 -7.86
CA TRP A 102 4.73 -8.48 -8.68
C TRP A 102 6.08 -9.14 -8.98
N THR A 103 6.58 -8.93 -10.19
CA THR A 103 7.92 -9.36 -10.58
C THR A 103 8.97 -8.41 -10.03
N ALA A 104 10.21 -8.90 -9.90
CA ALA A 104 11.32 -8.06 -9.47
C ALA A 104 11.59 -6.88 -10.42
N ALA A 105 11.24 -7.03 -11.71
CA ALA A 105 11.37 -5.97 -12.72
C ALA A 105 10.32 -4.87 -12.53
N GLU A 106 9.06 -5.24 -12.27
CA GLU A 106 7.97 -4.27 -12.00
C GLU A 106 8.23 -3.51 -10.71
N ILE A 107 8.61 -4.20 -9.63
CA ILE A 107 8.97 -3.57 -8.35
C ILE A 107 10.15 -2.61 -8.54
N ALA A 108 11.17 -3.02 -9.30
CA ALA A 108 12.33 -2.18 -9.58
C ALA A 108 11.96 -0.92 -10.38
N ALA A 109 11.09 -1.06 -11.38
CA ALA A 109 10.59 0.06 -12.17
C ALA A 109 9.81 1.05 -11.30
N GLU A 110 8.88 0.55 -10.47
CA GLU A 110 8.05 1.37 -9.58
C GLU A 110 8.89 2.12 -8.54
N LEU A 111 9.86 1.46 -7.93
CA LEU A 111 10.71 2.06 -6.90
C LEU A 111 11.90 2.86 -7.46
N GLY A 112 12.11 2.84 -8.79
CA GLY A 112 13.24 3.50 -9.44
C GLY A 112 14.61 2.91 -9.05
N VAL A 113 14.67 1.62 -8.72
CA VAL A 113 15.88 0.87 -8.35
C VAL A 113 16.23 -0.18 -9.42
N THR A 114 17.28 -0.97 -9.21
CA THR A 114 17.63 -2.07 -10.13
C THR A 114 16.95 -3.37 -9.74
N ALA A 115 16.61 -4.22 -10.72
CA ALA A 115 16.08 -5.56 -10.45
C ALA A 115 17.03 -6.39 -9.59
N SER A 116 18.36 -6.26 -9.78
CA SER A 116 19.36 -6.93 -8.93
C SER A 116 19.29 -6.50 -7.46
N TYR A 117 18.97 -5.23 -7.18
CA TYR A 117 18.73 -4.76 -5.83
C TYR A 117 17.50 -5.45 -5.22
N VAL A 118 16.40 -5.51 -5.96
CA VAL A 118 15.15 -6.18 -5.53
C VAL A 118 15.40 -7.67 -5.26
N HIS A 119 16.06 -8.40 -6.17
CA HIS A 119 16.40 -9.81 -5.95
C HIS A 119 17.25 -10.04 -4.70
N ARG A 120 18.20 -9.14 -4.41
CA ARG A 120 19.01 -9.22 -3.19
C ARG A 120 18.16 -9.02 -1.94
N ILE A 121 17.22 -8.06 -1.96
CA ILE A 121 16.31 -7.83 -0.85
C ILE A 121 15.43 -9.06 -0.61
N LEU A 122 14.80 -9.60 -1.65
CA LEU A 122 13.94 -10.78 -1.53
C LEU A 122 14.69 -12.00 -0.99
N ARG A 123 15.93 -12.23 -1.45
CA ARG A 123 16.77 -13.33 -0.94
C ARG A 123 17.09 -13.19 0.55
N ASN A 124 17.31 -11.97 1.02
CA ASN A 124 17.71 -11.71 2.40
C ASN A 124 16.51 -11.55 3.36
N ASN A 125 15.30 -11.41 2.82
CA ASN A 125 14.07 -11.18 3.58
C ASN A 125 12.99 -12.14 3.06
N PRO A 126 13.13 -13.45 3.30
CA PRO A 126 12.05 -14.37 2.97
C PRO A 126 10.82 -14.08 3.83
N TRP A 127 9.67 -14.56 3.40
CA TRP A 127 8.41 -14.45 4.13
C TRP A 127 7.90 -15.83 4.52
N ASP A 128 7.20 -15.89 5.64
CA ASP A 128 6.57 -17.12 6.10
C ASP A 128 5.16 -17.19 5.52
N ALA A 129 4.96 -18.17 4.65
CA ALA A 129 3.69 -18.49 4.03
C ALA A 129 2.99 -19.56 4.87
N ALA A 130 1.80 -19.24 5.37
CA ALA A 130 0.89 -20.21 5.95
C ALA A 130 -0.06 -20.70 4.85
N TRP A 131 -0.38 -21.98 4.84
CA TRP A 131 -1.23 -22.54 3.81
C TRP A 131 -2.14 -23.63 4.36
N THR A 132 -3.29 -23.76 3.71
CA THR A 132 -4.26 -24.82 3.99
C THR A 132 -4.73 -25.40 2.67
N MET A 133 -4.64 -26.72 2.56
CA MET A 133 -5.20 -27.50 1.49
C MET A 133 -6.59 -27.98 1.87
N TYR A 134 -7.52 -27.86 0.93
CA TYR A 134 -8.90 -28.24 1.04
C TYR A 134 -9.26 -29.27 -0.02
N ARG A 135 -10.17 -30.17 0.35
CA ARG A 135 -10.82 -31.12 -0.55
C ARG A 135 -12.27 -30.71 -0.75
N ALA A 136 -12.77 -30.85 -1.98
CA ALA A 136 -14.20 -30.66 -2.24
C ALA A 136 -15.01 -31.85 -1.72
N THR A 137 -16.10 -31.54 -1.01
CA THR A 137 -17.04 -32.52 -0.40
C THR A 137 -18.45 -32.41 -1.00
N GLY A 138 -18.66 -31.45 -1.90
CA GLY A 138 -19.91 -31.15 -2.56
C GLY A 138 -19.71 -29.97 -3.52
N GLU A 139 -20.81 -29.45 -4.08
CA GLU A 139 -20.78 -28.43 -5.14
C GLU A 139 -20.11 -27.11 -4.68
N ASP A 140 -20.25 -26.74 -3.41
CA ASP A 140 -19.65 -25.52 -2.81
C ASP A 140 -19.05 -25.76 -1.41
N ALA A 141 -18.79 -27.02 -1.06
CA ALA A 141 -18.33 -27.38 0.28
C ALA A 141 -16.87 -27.84 0.27
N TRP A 142 -16.02 -27.13 1.01
CA TRP A 142 -14.59 -27.41 1.13
C TRP A 142 -14.23 -27.81 2.56
N GLU A 143 -13.53 -28.93 2.72
CA GLU A 143 -13.02 -29.34 4.03
C GLU A 143 -11.49 -29.23 4.07
N PRO A 144 -10.91 -28.74 5.17
CA PRO A 144 -9.46 -28.68 5.31
C PRO A 144 -8.92 -30.11 5.49
N VAL A 145 -7.93 -30.48 4.68
CA VAL A 145 -7.28 -31.79 4.73
C VAL A 145 -5.85 -31.73 5.28
N GLU A 146 -5.15 -30.64 5.00
CA GLU A 146 -3.78 -30.44 5.45
C GLU A 146 -3.49 -28.94 5.59
N SER A 147 -2.64 -28.56 6.53
CA SER A 147 -2.13 -27.21 6.65
C SER A 147 -0.67 -27.22 7.06
N GLY A 148 0.02 -26.12 6.80
CA GLY A 148 1.42 -25.98 7.14
C GLY A 148 1.93 -24.56 6.99
N THR A 149 3.22 -24.41 7.28
CA THR A 149 3.96 -23.18 7.05
C THR A 149 5.22 -23.49 6.24
N LEU A 150 5.64 -22.54 5.42
CA LEU A 150 6.90 -22.62 4.68
C LEU A 150 7.53 -21.24 4.55
N CYS A 151 8.85 -21.21 4.45
CA CYS A 151 9.59 -19.97 4.22
C CYS A 151 9.83 -19.84 2.71
N ALA A 152 9.37 -18.74 2.10
CA ALA A 152 9.41 -18.51 0.66
C ALA A 152 10.03 -17.16 0.30
N THR A 153 10.49 -17.06 -0.95
CA THR A 153 10.89 -15.80 -1.59
C THR A 153 10.06 -15.49 -2.84
N GLU A 154 9.26 -16.46 -3.25
CA GLU A 154 8.34 -16.45 -4.37
C GLU A 154 7.02 -15.76 -4.01
N SER A 155 6.17 -15.58 -5.01
CA SER A 155 4.81 -15.04 -4.81
C SER A 155 3.88 -16.04 -4.14
N ALA A 156 2.79 -15.58 -3.54
CA ALA A 156 1.76 -16.45 -2.99
C ALA A 156 1.20 -17.42 -4.03
N ALA A 157 1.06 -16.96 -5.29
CA ALA A 157 0.62 -17.79 -6.41
C ALA A 157 1.59 -18.95 -6.68
N SER A 158 2.88 -18.66 -6.79
CA SER A 158 3.90 -19.69 -7.02
C SER A 158 3.97 -20.70 -5.87
N VAL A 159 3.79 -20.24 -4.64
CA VAL A 159 3.72 -21.10 -3.45
C VAL A 159 2.50 -22.02 -3.51
N ALA A 160 1.32 -21.47 -3.81
CA ALA A 160 0.09 -22.24 -3.93
C ALA A 160 0.20 -23.31 -5.02
N ASP A 161 0.72 -22.95 -6.20
CA ASP A 161 0.92 -23.86 -7.33
C ASP A 161 1.92 -24.98 -6.98
N GLN A 162 3.00 -24.64 -6.27
CA GLN A 162 3.97 -25.63 -5.82
C GLN A 162 3.35 -26.63 -4.84
N ILE A 163 2.65 -26.14 -3.81
CA ILE A 163 1.99 -27.02 -2.82
C ILE A 163 0.96 -27.89 -3.52
N LEU A 164 0.13 -27.30 -4.39
CA LEU A 164 -0.89 -28.04 -5.13
C LEU A 164 -0.22 -29.11 -5.99
N GLY A 165 0.83 -28.79 -6.75
CA GLY A 165 1.55 -29.77 -7.57
C GLY A 165 2.25 -30.88 -6.80
N GLU A 166 2.78 -30.58 -5.61
CA GLU A 166 3.48 -31.57 -4.76
C GLU A 166 2.53 -32.46 -3.96
N ARG A 167 1.37 -31.95 -3.55
CA ARG A 167 0.45 -32.62 -2.62
C ARG A 167 -0.82 -33.16 -3.28
N LEU A 168 -1.07 -32.84 -4.55
CA LEU A 168 -2.20 -33.38 -5.29
C LEU A 168 -2.00 -34.89 -5.52
N ASP A 169 -2.69 -35.70 -4.73
CA ASP A 169 -2.74 -37.15 -4.89
C ASP A 169 -3.98 -37.59 -5.70
N VAL A 170 -4.05 -38.89 -6.04
CA VAL A 170 -5.16 -39.43 -6.84
C VAL A 170 -6.54 -39.22 -6.18
N PRO A 171 -6.72 -39.43 -4.87
CA PRO A 171 -7.96 -39.07 -4.18
C PRO A 171 -8.36 -37.59 -4.31
N LEU A 172 -7.42 -36.67 -4.11
CA LEU A 172 -7.67 -35.22 -4.20
C LEU A 172 -7.94 -34.77 -5.64
N ALA A 173 -7.22 -35.32 -6.62
CA ALA A 173 -7.45 -35.06 -8.04
C ALA A 173 -8.83 -35.55 -8.53
N ARG A 174 -9.43 -36.56 -7.89
CA ARG A 174 -10.78 -37.03 -8.23
C ARG A 174 -11.88 -36.19 -7.61
N SER A 175 -11.66 -35.70 -6.40
CA SER A 175 -12.66 -34.93 -5.66
C SER A 175 -12.63 -33.45 -5.98
N GLY A 176 -11.45 -32.92 -6.33
CA GLY A 176 -11.18 -31.50 -6.44
C GLY A 176 -10.38 -31.02 -5.23
N ALA A 177 -9.39 -30.16 -5.49
CA ALA A 177 -8.46 -29.69 -4.49
C ALA A 177 -8.28 -28.19 -4.58
N ARG A 178 -8.09 -27.52 -3.44
CA ARG A 178 -7.83 -26.09 -3.36
C ARG A 178 -6.75 -25.82 -2.34
N VAL A 179 -5.81 -24.93 -2.65
CA VAL A 179 -4.79 -24.46 -1.71
C VAL A 179 -4.97 -22.97 -1.53
N CYS A 180 -5.17 -22.55 -0.28
CA CYS A 180 -5.18 -21.15 0.11
C CYS A 180 -3.86 -20.82 0.82
N VAL A 181 -3.28 -19.67 0.49
CA VAL A 181 -2.00 -19.21 1.03
C VAL A 181 -2.17 -17.82 1.66
N TRP A 182 -1.70 -17.67 2.89
CA TRP A 182 -1.67 -16.43 3.66
C TRP A 182 -0.25 -16.09 4.07
N ARG A 183 -0.05 -14.86 4.53
CA ARG A 183 1.11 -14.56 5.37
C ARG A 183 0.88 -15.17 6.76
N SER A 184 1.94 -15.70 7.36
CA SER A 184 1.89 -16.21 8.73
C SER A 184 1.32 -15.16 9.70
N GLY A 185 0.32 -15.55 10.48
CA GLY A 185 -0.45 -14.66 11.37
C GLY A 185 -1.67 -13.96 10.75
N GLU A 186 -1.90 -14.12 9.44
CA GLU A 186 -3.10 -13.67 8.72
C GLU A 186 -4.05 -14.84 8.40
N GLU A 187 -3.84 -16.03 9.00
CA GLU A 187 -4.64 -17.21 8.68
C GLU A 187 -6.09 -17.04 9.14
N GLY A 188 -7.05 -17.47 8.32
CA GLY A 188 -8.45 -17.40 8.67
C GLY A 188 -9.36 -17.78 7.52
N ASP A 189 -10.15 -16.82 7.05
CA ASP A 189 -11.09 -17.01 5.96
C ASP A 189 -10.33 -17.32 4.65
N PRO A 190 -10.69 -18.39 3.92
CA PRO A 190 -10.21 -18.64 2.56
C PRO A 190 -10.34 -17.45 1.60
N ASP A 191 -11.33 -16.58 1.81
CA ASP A 191 -11.54 -15.38 0.99
C ASP A 191 -10.51 -14.27 1.28
N ASP A 192 -9.86 -14.32 2.45
CA ASP A 192 -8.77 -13.41 2.84
C ASP A 192 -7.39 -13.92 2.40
N ALA A 193 -7.32 -15.06 1.71
CA ALA A 193 -6.07 -15.63 1.22
C ALA A 193 -5.38 -14.68 0.23
N ARG A 194 -4.05 -14.59 0.33
CA ARG A 194 -3.21 -13.85 -0.63
C ARG A 194 -3.29 -14.46 -2.02
N PHE A 195 -3.49 -15.77 -2.08
CA PHE A 195 -3.78 -16.47 -3.32
C PHE A 195 -4.49 -17.78 -3.04
N THR A 196 -5.33 -18.19 -3.98
CA THR A 196 -6.03 -19.47 -3.98
C THR A 196 -5.80 -20.16 -5.31
N ALA A 197 -5.14 -21.32 -5.27
CA ALA A 197 -5.00 -22.22 -6.41
C ALA A 197 -6.05 -23.33 -6.28
N ALA A 198 -6.72 -23.68 -7.38
CA ALA A 198 -7.71 -24.75 -7.41
C ALA A 198 -7.43 -25.73 -8.55
N TYR A 199 -7.74 -26.99 -8.31
CA TYR A 199 -7.77 -28.07 -9.27
C TYR A 199 -9.18 -28.64 -9.28
N ASP A 200 -9.87 -28.51 -10.41
CA ASP A 200 -11.17 -29.12 -10.61
C ASP A 200 -11.01 -30.62 -10.73
N GLY A 201 -11.74 -31.36 -9.89
CA GLY A 201 -11.64 -32.82 -9.87
C GLY A 201 -12.07 -33.40 -11.22
N ASP A 202 -11.42 -34.48 -11.65
CA ASP A 202 -11.89 -35.31 -12.76
C ASP A 202 -13.17 -36.05 -12.33
N THR A 203 -14.27 -35.32 -12.23
CA THR A 203 -15.59 -35.92 -12.24
C THR A 203 -15.84 -36.41 -13.65
N ILE A 204 -15.57 -37.69 -13.89
CA ILE A 204 -16.25 -38.40 -14.98
C ILE A 204 -17.74 -38.23 -14.68
N HIS A 205 -18.40 -37.32 -15.38
CA HIS A 205 -19.86 -37.28 -15.42
C HIS A 205 -20.33 -38.63 -15.97
N GLU A 206 -20.64 -39.57 -15.08
CA GLU A 206 -21.44 -40.75 -15.43
C GLU A 206 -22.83 -40.24 -15.81
N HIS A 207 -23.04 -40.09 -17.12
CA HIS A 207 -24.34 -39.93 -17.76
C HIS A 207 -25.14 -41.24 -17.72
#